data_AF-A0A7W1H143-F1
#
_entry.id   AF-A0A7W1H143-F1
#
_cell.length_a   1.000
_cell.length_b   1.000
_cell.length_c   1.000
_cell.angle_alpha   90.00
_cell.angle_beta   90.00
_cell.angle_gamma   90.00
#
_symmetry.space_group_name_H-M   'P 1'
#
loop_
_entity.id
_entity.type
_entity.pdbx_description
1 polymer ?
#
loop_
_entity_poly.entity_id
_entity_poly.type
_entity_poly.pdbx_seq_one_letter_code
_entity_poly.pdbx_strand_id
1 'polypeptide(L)'
;MTSSHVSPGDQRALALIRISLLVGVLIFGALTWWLQSAGDRPTSDPSSLRTLRIAGFAIWGAAIALLAFLRSRLAGLSDSTRRSYLVISWGVAEAVALFGGVVYFLSGDARWYVAGLFFMIGSFLVFPLRKA
;
A
#
# COMPACT_ATOMS: atom_id res chain seq x y z
N MET A 1 23.58 27.53 1.37
CA MET A 1 22.45 26.59 1.50
C MET A 1 21.52 26.82 0.33
N THR A 2 21.66 26.03 -0.72
CA THR A 2 20.85 26.12 -1.94
C THR A 2 19.52 25.43 -1.69
N SER A 3 18.44 26.21 -1.67
CA SER A 3 17.08 25.68 -1.74
C SER A 3 16.91 24.97 -3.07
N SER A 4 17.03 23.64 -3.08
CA SER A 4 16.72 22.82 -4.24
C SER A 4 15.24 22.95 -4.54
N HIS A 5 14.87 23.85 -5.45
CA HIS A 5 13.53 23.88 -5.99
C HIS A 5 13.21 22.51 -6.58
N VAL A 6 12.24 21.81 -6.00
CA VAL A 6 11.73 20.57 -6.58
C VAL A 6 11.16 20.93 -7.94
N SER A 7 11.66 20.29 -9.00
CA SER A 7 11.20 20.62 -10.34
C SER A 7 9.71 20.24 -10.48
N PRO A 8 8.90 21.02 -11.23
CA PRO A 8 7.53 20.64 -11.52
C PRO A 8 7.40 19.24 -12.14
N GLY A 9 8.43 18.79 -12.87
CA GLY A 9 8.53 17.44 -13.43
C GLY A 9 8.58 16.34 -12.36
N ASP A 10 9.33 16.56 -11.28
CA ASP A 10 9.48 15.58 -10.20
C ASP A 10 8.17 15.36 -9.43
N GLN A 11 7.40 16.42 -9.19
CA GLN A 11 6.09 16.30 -8.53
C GLN A 11 5.09 15.54 -9.40
N ARG A 12 5.11 15.79 -10.72
CA ARG A 12 4.27 15.05 -11.68
C ARG A 12 4.63 13.57 -11.69
N ALA A 13 5.93 13.23 -11.70
CA ALA A 13 6.37 11.84 -11.65
C ALA A 13 5.87 11.13 -10.38
N LEU A 14 5.97 11.76 -9.20
CA LEU A 14 5.47 11.19 -7.96
C LEU A 14 3.94 11.03 -7.95
N ALA A 15 3.20 11.99 -8.52
CA ALA A 15 1.76 11.89 -8.67
C ALA A 15 1.37 10.71 -9.58
N LEU A 16 2.08 10.53 -10.70
CA LEU A 16 1.89 9.38 -11.59
C LEU A 16 2.18 8.07 -10.88
N ILE A 17 3.29 7.97 -10.14
CA ILE A 17 3.60 6.77 -9.33
C ILE A 17 2.44 6.46 -8.39
N ARG A 18 1.96 7.45 -7.63
CA ARG A 18 0.86 7.27 -6.68
C ARG A 18 -0.42 6.76 -7.35
N ILE A 19 -0.75 7.30 -8.52
CA ILE A 19 -1.91 6.86 -9.31
C ILE A 19 -1.69 5.43 -9.82
N SER A 20 -0.51 5.12 -10.36
CA SER A 20 -0.18 3.79 -10.87
C SER A 20 -0.25 2.71 -9.79
N LEU A 21 0.26 2.98 -8.58
CA LEU A 21 0.15 2.07 -7.44
C LEU A 21 -1.33 1.82 -7.08
N LEU A 22 -2.14 2.89 -6.98
CA LEU A 22 -3.56 2.77 -6.65
C LEU A 22 -4.32 1.98 -7.73
N VAL A 23 -4.08 2.30 -9.00
CA VAL A 23 -4.71 1.59 -10.12
C VAL A 23 -4.30 0.12 -10.12
N GLY A 24 -3.04 -0.21 -9.86
CA GLY A 24 -2.58 -1.59 -9.72
C GLY A 24 -3.34 -2.37 -8.66
N VAL A 25 -3.51 -1.79 -7.46
CA VAL A 25 -4.29 -2.38 -6.37
C VAL A 25 -5.76 -2.56 -6.72
N LEU A 26 -6.36 -1.59 -7.43
CA LEU A 26 -7.76 -1.67 -7.87
C LEU A 26 -7.97 -2.74 -8.94
N ILE A 27 -7.06 -2.85 -9.91
CA ILE A 27 -7.09 -3.90 -10.93
C ILE A 27 -6.95 -5.27 -10.25
N PHE A 28 -6.02 -5.41 -9.30
CA PHE A 28 -5.85 -6.65 -8.55
C PHE A 28 -7.12 -7.01 -7.75
N GLY A 29 -7.76 -6.03 -7.11
CA GLY A 29 -9.04 -6.22 -6.43
C GLY A 29 -10.16 -6.66 -7.39
N ALA A 30 -10.25 -6.03 -8.55
CA ALA A 30 -11.24 -6.39 -9.57
C ALA A 30 -11.03 -7.82 -10.09
N LEU A 31 -9.77 -8.21 -10.34
CA LEU A 31 -9.42 -9.57 -10.76
C LEU A 31 -9.74 -10.61 -9.69
N THR A 32 -9.38 -10.35 -8.43
CA THR A 32 -9.67 -11.27 -7.32
C THR A 32 -11.17 -11.41 -7.08
N TRP A 33 -11.94 -10.32 -7.17
CA TRP A 33 -13.40 -10.35 -7.13
C TRP A 33 -14.01 -11.15 -8.28
N TRP A 34 -13.52 -10.96 -9.51
CA TRP A 34 -13.99 -11.67 -10.69
C TRP A 34 -13.73 -13.18 -10.57
N LEU A 35 -12.50 -13.59 -10.23
CA LEU A 35 -12.15 -14.99 -10.02
C LEU A 35 -12.99 -15.62 -8.90
N GLN A 36 -13.24 -14.87 -7.83
CA GLN A 36 -14.03 -15.35 -6.72
C GLN A 36 -15.53 -15.48 -7.04
N SER A 37 -16.02 -14.68 -7.98
CA SER A 37 -17.40 -14.72 -8.49
C SER A 37 -17.58 -15.84 -9.53
N ALA A 38 -16.52 -16.19 -10.28
CA ALA A 38 -16.53 -17.29 -11.24
C ALA A 38 -16.55 -18.68 -10.59
N GLY A 39 -16.31 -18.78 -9.28
CA GLY A 39 -16.32 -20.04 -8.53
C GLY A 39 -14.97 -20.78 -8.49
N ASP A 40 -13.93 -20.23 -9.11
CA ASP A 40 -12.55 -20.76 -9.13
C ASP A 40 -11.81 -20.50 -7.81
N ARG A 41 -12.42 -20.90 -6.69
CA ARG A 41 -11.80 -20.74 -5.37
C ARG A 41 -10.87 -21.92 -5.08
N PRO A 42 -9.60 -21.67 -4.73
CA PRO A 42 -8.78 -22.71 -4.14
C PRO A 42 -9.41 -23.18 -2.84
N THR A 43 -9.70 -24.47 -2.71
CA THR A 43 -10.09 -25.07 -1.42
C THR A 43 -8.92 -24.95 -0.45
N SER A 44 -9.02 -23.98 0.47
CA SER A 44 -8.00 -23.72 1.48
C SER A 44 -8.37 -24.43 2.78
N ASP A 45 -7.45 -25.20 3.33
CA ASP A 45 -7.62 -25.86 4.63
C ASP A 45 -7.80 -24.80 5.76
N PRO A 46 -8.75 -24.99 6.71
CA PRO A 46 -8.97 -24.03 7.78
C PRO A 46 -7.74 -23.70 8.64
N SER A 47 -6.80 -24.63 8.81
CA SER A 47 -5.56 -24.37 9.55
C SER A 47 -4.65 -23.38 8.80
N SER A 48 -4.58 -23.51 7.47
CA SER A 48 -3.81 -22.62 6.59
C SER A 48 -4.39 -21.21 6.59
N LEU A 49 -5.72 -21.07 6.60
CA LEU A 49 -6.39 -19.76 6.72
C LEU A 49 -6.11 -19.08 8.06
N ARG A 50 -6.01 -19.84 9.16
CA ARG A 50 -5.64 -19.28 10.47
C ARG A 50 -4.20 -18.75 10.44
N THR A 51 -3.26 -19.53 9.92
CA THR A 51 -1.85 -19.12 9.78
C THR A 51 -1.73 -17.87 8.91
N LEU A 52 -2.47 -17.82 7.79
CA LEU A 52 -2.50 -16.65 6.90
C LEU A 52 -2.98 -15.38 7.63
N ARG A 53 -4.02 -15.48 8.47
CA ARG A 53 -4.51 -14.34 9.26
C ARG A 53 -3.49 -13.86 10.30
N ILE A 54 -2.81 -14.78 10.99
CA ILE A 54 -1.75 -14.44 11.95
C ILE A 54 -0.60 -13.73 11.23
N ALA A 55 -0.14 -14.28 10.11
CA ALA A 55 0.87 -13.64 9.27
C ALA A 55 0.39 -12.26 8.79
N GLY A 56 -0.89 -12.14 8.44
CA GLY A 56 -1.52 -10.88 8.09
C GLY A 56 -1.41 -9.83 9.20
N PHE A 57 -1.78 -10.15 10.44
CA PHE A 57 -1.63 -9.20 11.55
C PHE A 57 -0.17 -8.79 11.78
N ALA A 58 0.77 -9.71 11.63
CA ALA A 58 2.20 -9.40 11.73
C ALA A 58 2.67 -8.44 10.62
N ILE A 59 2.25 -8.67 9.37
CA ILE A 59 2.55 -7.81 8.22
C ILE A 59 1.98 -6.41 8.45
N TRP A 60 0.72 -6.31 8.89
CA TRP A 60 0.07 -5.05 9.21
C TRP A 60 0.81 -4.29 10.31
N GLY A 61 1.15 -4.97 11.41
CA GLY A 61 1.93 -4.38 12.51
C GLY A 61 3.29 -3.88 12.06
N ALA A 62 4.01 -4.67 11.27
CA ALA A 62 5.31 -4.29 10.72
C ALA A 62 5.21 -3.09 9.76
N ALA A 63 4.20 -3.06 8.89
CA ALA A 63 3.95 -1.95 7.99
C ALA A 63 3.64 -0.65 8.76
N ILE A 64 2.77 -0.71 9.77
CA ILE A 64 2.45 0.45 10.62
C ILE A 64 3.71 0.96 11.32
N ALA A 65 4.50 0.06 11.93
CA ALA A 65 5.74 0.43 12.62
C ALA A 65 6.74 1.09 11.67
N LEU A 66 6.93 0.51 10.47
CA LEU A 66 7.82 1.06 9.45
C LEU A 66 7.33 2.43 8.97
N LEU A 67 6.04 2.60 8.67
CA LEU A 67 5.50 3.90 8.25
C LEU A 67 5.62 4.94 9.35
N ALA A 68 5.36 4.59 10.61
CA ALA A 68 5.56 5.50 11.75
C ALA A 68 7.04 5.92 11.87
N PHE A 69 7.97 4.97 11.72
CA PHE A 69 9.39 5.24 11.70
C PHE A 69 9.78 6.19 10.55
N LEU A 70 9.39 5.88 9.31
CA LEU A 70 9.66 6.73 8.14
C LEU A 70 9.06 8.13 8.31
N ARG A 71 7.86 8.23 8.88
CA ARG A 71 7.18 9.51 9.14
C ARG A 71 7.93 10.39 10.14
N SER A 72 8.54 9.80 11.17
CA SER A 72 9.33 10.54 12.16
C SER A 72 10.63 11.09 11.58
N ARG A 73 11.18 10.43 10.55
CA ARG A 73 12.42 10.85 9.88
C ARG A 73 12.22 11.88 8.78
N LEU A 74 10.98 12.16 8.37
CA LEU A 74 10.69 12.95 7.17
C LEU A 74 11.07 14.45 7.26
N ALA A 75 11.10 15.04 8.47
CA ALA A 75 11.16 16.48 8.67
C ALA A 75 12.53 17.14 8.38
N GLY A 76 13.61 16.36 8.27
CA GLY A 76 14.97 16.88 8.06
C GLY A 76 15.67 16.36 6.80
N LEU A 77 14.92 15.67 5.92
CA LEU A 77 15.51 15.06 4.73
C LEU A 77 15.67 16.08 3.60
N SER A 78 16.75 15.92 2.83
CA SER A 78 16.89 16.59 1.53
C SER A 78 15.76 16.20 0.58
N ASP A 79 15.49 17.02 -0.42
CA ASP A 79 14.40 16.77 -1.37
C ASP A 79 14.57 15.47 -2.16
N SER A 80 15.80 15.07 -2.50
CA SER A 80 16.07 13.78 -3.15
C SER A 80 15.73 12.60 -2.25
N THR A 81 16.20 12.61 -1.00
CA THR A 81 15.95 11.53 -0.04
C THR A 81 14.48 11.46 0.36
N ARG A 82 13.82 12.61 0.51
CA ARG A 82 12.38 12.69 0.80
C ARG A 82 11.55 11.99 -0.29
N ARG A 83 11.92 12.13 -1.56
CA ARG A 83 11.22 11.45 -2.68
C ARG A 83 11.28 9.94 -2.55
N SER A 84 12.47 9.39 -2.32
CA SER A 84 12.64 7.95 -2.12
C SER A 84 11.80 7.46 -0.93
N TYR A 85 11.78 8.20 0.18
CA TYR A 85 10.97 7.88 1.34
C TYR A 85 9.46 7.86 1.03
N LEU A 86 8.95 8.81 0.25
CA LEU A 86 7.55 8.83 -0.16
C LEU A 86 7.19 7.59 -0.98
N VAL A 87 8.02 7.24 -1.97
CA VAL A 87 7.78 6.05 -2.83
C VAL A 87 7.84 4.77 -2.00
N ILE A 88 8.82 4.63 -1.09
CA ILE A 88 8.92 3.49 -0.17
C ILE A 88 7.67 3.40 0.71
N SER A 89 7.25 4.50 1.32
CA SER A 89 6.05 4.52 2.18
C SER A 89 4.79 4.10 1.42
N TRP A 90 4.60 4.58 0.19
CA TRP A 90 3.45 4.19 -0.62
C TRP A 90 3.53 2.73 -1.07
N GLY A 91 4.72 2.23 -1.42
CA GLY A 91 4.93 0.82 -1.76
C GLY A 91 4.67 -0.13 -0.58
N VAL A 92 5.04 0.26 0.63
CA VAL A 92 4.69 -0.49 1.85
C VAL A 92 3.17 -0.57 2.03
N ALA A 93 2.47 0.54 1.81
CA ALA A 93 1.02 0.56 1.93
C ALA A 93 0.31 -0.21 0.80
N GLU A 94 0.85 -0.18 -0.41
CA GLU A 94 0.42 -1.01 -1.54
C GLU A 94 0.55 -2.50 -1.20
N ALA A 95 1.70 -2.93 -0.66
CA ALA A 95 1.94 -4.32 -0.29
C ALA A 95 0.91 -4.83 0.74
N VAL A 96 0.51 -3.99 1.71
CA VAL A 96 -0.57 -4.31 2.66
C VAL A 96 -1.91 -4.49 1.96
N ALA A 97 -2.24 -3.62 0.99
CA ALA A 97 -3.48 -3.72 0.21
C ALA A 97 -3.52 -4.98 -0.67
N LEU A 98 -2.42 -5.29 -1.38
CA LEU A 98 -2.28 -6.49 -2.18
C LEU A 98 -2.37 -7.76 -1.33
N PHE A 99 -1.72 -7.77 -0.16
CA PHE A 99 -1.86 -8.87 0.79
C PHE A 99 -3.32 -9.07 1.22
N GLY A 100 -4.03 -7.98 1.51
CA GLY A 100 -5.47 -8.03 1.79
C GLY A 100 -6.28 -8.64 0.64
N GLY A 101 -5.90 -8.36 -0.60
CA GLY A 101 -6.48 -8.97 -1.80
C GLY A 101 -6.18 -10.47 -1.92
N VAL A 102 -4.99 -10.92 -1.54
CA VAL A 102 -4.65 -12.35 -1.47
C VAL A 102 -5.50 -13.06 -0.42
N VAL A 103 -5.67 -12.45 0.77
CA VAL A 103 -6.55 -13.00 1.81
C VAL A 103 -7.99 -13.08 1.32
N TYR A 104 -8.48 -12.03 0.64
CA TYR A 104 -9.81 -12.03 0.04
C TYR A 104 -9.98 -13.17 -0.97
N PHE A 105 -9.04 -13.31 -1.92
CA PHE A 105 -9.05 -14.36 -2.92
C PHE A 105 -9.10 -15.78 -2.32
N LEU A 106 -8.31 -16.04 -1.28
CA LEU A 106 -8.22 -17.37 -0.66
C LEU A 106 -9.34 -17.68 0.34
N SER A 107 -9.87 -16.67 1.03
CA SER A 107 -10.82 -16.88 2.14
C SER A 107 -12.25 -16.43 1.85
N GLY A 108 -12.47 -15.63 0.80
CA GLY A 108 -13.74 -14.96 0.54
C GLY A 108 -14.00 -13.72 1.39
N ASP A 109 -13.12 -13.40 2.34
CA ASP A 109 -13.31 -12.29 3.26
C ASP A 109 -12.78 -10.96 2.68
N ALA A 110 -13.67 -10.19 2.05
CA ALA A 110 -13.35 -8.91 1.43
C ALA A 110 -12.89 -7.84 2.42
N ARG A 111 -13.10 -8.01 3.73
CA ARG A 111 -12.76 -7.02 4.75
C ARG A 111 -11.27 -6.72 4.78
N TRP A 112 -10.43 -7.72 4.51
CA TRP A 112 -8.97 -7.57 4.48
C TRP A 112 -8.50 -6.69 3.32
N TYR A 113 -9.08 -6.89 2.13
CA TYR A 113 -8.78 -6.06 0.97
C TYR A 113 -9.27 -4.62 1.17
N VAL A 114 -10.51 -4.43 1.63
CA VAL A 114 -11.09 -3.10 1.89
C VAL A 114 -10.28 -2.35 2.95
N ALA A 115 -9.93 -3.01 4.05
CA ALA A 115 -9.08 -2.41 5.08
C ALA A 115 -7.71 -2.00 4.49
N GLY A 116 -7.08 -2.86 3.70
CA GLY A 116 -5.80 -2.57 3.05
C GLY A 116 -5.90 -1.40 2.06
N LEU A 117 -7.00 -1.28 1.32
CA LEU A 117 -7.26 -0.16 0.44
C LEU A 117 -7.38 1.16 1.22
N PHE A 118 -8.14 1.17 2.32
CA PHE A 118 -8.22 2.33 3.20
C PHE A 118 -6.87 2.67 3.83
N PHE A 119 -6.07 1.68 4.20
CA PHE A 119 -4.72 1.87 4.70
C PHE A 119 -3.82 2.55 3.66
N MET A 120 -3.88 2.09 2.41
CA MET A 120 -3.16 2.71 1.28
C MET A 120 -3.60 4.16 1.05
N ILE A 121 -4.90 4.43 0.99
CA ILE A 121 -5.43 5.80 0.83
C ILE A 121 -5.01 6.67 2.01
N GLY A 122 -5.06 6.15 3.23
CA GLY A 122 -4.58 6.83 4.44
C GLY A 122 -3.09 7.17 4.37
N SER A 123 -2.26 6.26 3.86
CA SER A 123 -0.82 6.50 3.66
C SER A 123 -0.56 7.71 2.77
N PHE A 124 -1.42 7.94 1.78
CA PHE A 124 -1.30 9.08 0.88
C PHE A 124 -1.58 10.43 1.55
N LEU A 125 -2.39 10.43 2.60
CA LEU A 125 -2.66 11.61 3.42
C LEU A 125 -1.52 11.86 4.42
N VAL A 126 -0.97 10.79 4.99
CA VAL A 126 0.16 10.84 5.94
C VAL A 126 1.47 11.25 5.25
N PHE A 127 1.64 10.84 3.99
CA PHE A 127 2.80 11.11 3.14
C PHE A 127 2.39 11.94 1.92
N PRO A 128 2.09 13.25 2.09
CA PRO A 128 1.56 14.07 1.01
C PRO A 128 2.66 14.55 0.05
N LEU A 129 2.28 14.69 -1.22
CA LEU A 129 3.01 15.48 -2.20
C LEU A 129 3.14 16.93 -1.70
N ARG A 130 4.26 17.59 -2.00
CA ARG A 130 4.39 19.02 -1.70
C ARG A 130 3.45 19.75 -2.66
N LYS A 131 2.63 20.69 -2.14
CA LYS A 131 1.87 21.60 -3.01
C LYS A 131 2.89 22.37 -3.86
N ALA A 132 2.65 22.41 -5.17
CA ALA A 132 3.44 23.17 -6.12
C ALA A 132 3.37 24.66 -5.82
#